data_AF-A0A7N0VIY5-F1
#
_entry.id   AF-A0A7N0VIY5-F1
#
_cell.length_a   1.000
_cell.length_b   1.000
_cell.length_c   1.000
_cell.angle_alpha   90.00
_cell.angle_beta   90.00
_cell.angle_gamma   90.00
#
_symmetry.space_group_name_H-M   'P 1'
#
loop_
_entity.id
_entity.type
_entity.pdbx_description
1 polymer ?
#
loop_
_entity_poly.entity_id
_entity_poly.type
_entity_poly.pdbx_seq_one_letter_code
_entity_poly.pdbx_strand_id
1 'polypeptide(L)'
;MEENSYDNAYLMERVQQLEHERNELRKDIEQLCMQQAGPGYLAVATRMHFQRTAGLEQEIETLKKRLASYVRDKANLQEELSEAYRIKSQLADLHAAEVSKNVEAEKQLKFFQGCVAAAFSERDSSLIEAEKAKEKEELMSRKINDYEKRIKELMNDCREEQKLNDKLSSELAEKNDLDETLKEIVNKFYKIRQNSSEGVEDISWHDKCGRLMNDSEEMWSFSEDMNKSASRYISALEGELEASRKTVHRLQSKLQMGLEIENHLRKVIEREKKKTRSLEALRRGVSELRADHYQHKAQIAELLDVEKSHHKYNSLFKSSLLALSSISQESLPTKWYQSRGIGFSMSGL
;
A
#
# COMPACT_ATOMS: atom_id res chain seq x y z
N MET A 1 99.65 -107.04 30.75
CA MET A 1 100.00 -106.64 32.13
C MET A 1 101.04 -105.54 32.07
N GLU A 2 100.65 -104.30 31.76
CA GLU A 2 101.55 -103.13 31.73
C GLU A 2 100.79 -101.77 31.84
N GLU A 3 99.47 -101.73 31.58
CA GLU A 3 98.66 -100.50 31.75
C GLU A 3 98.46 -100.04 33.20
N ASN A 4 98.45 -100.96 34.18
CA ASN A 4 98.10 -100.63 35.58
C ASN A 4 99.23 -99.95 36.38
N SER A 5 100.47 -99.93 35.85
CA SER A 5 101.61 -99.26 36.50
C SER A 5 101.81 -97.83 36.00
N TYR A 6 101.46 -97.55 34.74
CA TYR A 6 101.52 -96.20 34.16
C TYR A 6 100.38 -95.32 34.69
N ASP A 7 99.17 -95.89 34.82
CA ASP A 7 98.02 -95.20 35.42
C ASP A 7 98.27 -94.79 36.86
N ASN A 8 98.93 -95.63 37.66
CA ASN A 8 99.20 -95.33 39.06
C ASN A 8 100.25 -94.21 39.24
N ALA A 9 101.25 -94.15 38.35
CA ALA A 9 102.24 -93.06 38.33
C ALA A 9 101.61 -91.74 37.85
N TYR A 10 100.76 -91.78 36.82
CA TYR A 10 100.02 -90.62 36.33
C TYR A 10 99.02 -90.09 37.38
N LEU A 11 98.32 -90.98 38.08
CA LEU A 11 97.43 -90.60 39.18
C LEU A 11 98.20 -89.95 40.34
N MET A 12 99.37 -90.47 40.69
CA MET A 12 100.25 -89.86 41.71
C MET A 12 100.74 -88.46 41.31
N GLU A 13 101.18 -88.27 40.07
CA GLU A 13 101.58 -86.97 39.55
C GLU A 13 100.40 -85.99 39.52
N ARG A 14 99.20 -86.47 39.13
CA ARG A 14 97.97 -85.68 39.15
C ARG A 14 97.57 -85.27 40.57
N VAL A 15 97.72 -86.15 41.56
CA VAL A 15 97.47 -85.83 42.97
C VAL A 15 98.44 -84.77 43.46
N GLN A 16 99.74 -84.90 43.17
CA GLN A 16 100.73 -83.88 43.54
C GLN A 16 100.46 -82.53 42.90
N GLN A 17 100.04 -82.52 41.63
CA GLN A 17 99.67 -81.29 40.93
C GLN A 17 98.42 -80.64 41.55
N LEU A 18 97.39 -81.42 41.85
CA LEU A 18 96.19 -80.92 42.52
C LEU A 18 96.48 -80.43 43.94
N GLU A 19 97.39 -81.07 44.66
CA GLU A 19 97.85 -80.60 45.97
C GLU A 19 98.60 -79.27 45.86
N HIS A 20 99.42 -79.10 44.83
CA HIS A 20 100.09 -77.84 44.54
C HIS A 20 99.08 -76.74 44.18
N GLU A 21 98.16 -76.99 43.24
CA GLU A 21 97.08 -76.06 42.86
C GLU A 21 96.21 -75.69 44.07
N ARG A 22 95.87 -76.66 44.92
CA ARG A 22 95.11 -76.43 46.15
C ARG A 22 95.90 -75.56 47.15
N ASN A 23 97.21 -75.77 47.27
CA ASN A 23 98.06 -74.95 48.13
C ASN A 23 98.20 -73.52 47.62
N GLU A 24 98.35 -73.32 46.30
CA GLU A 24 98.41 -71.99 45.69
C GLU A 24 97.06 -71.26 45.81
N LEU A 25 95.95 -71.93 45.50
CA LEU A 25 94.60 -71.37 45.71
C LEU A 25 94.35 -71.00 47.17
N ARG A 26 94.86 -71.81 48.11
CA ARG A 26 94.76 -71.49 49.54
C ARG A 26 95.55 -70.23 49.89
N LYS A 27 96.76 -70.05 49.35
CA LYS A 27 97.55 -68.82 49.56
C LYS A 27 96.84 -67.60 48.96
N ASP A 28 96.24 -67.73 47.78
CA ASP A 28 95.49 -66.64 47.14
C ASP A 28 94.25 -66.26 47.96
N ILE A 29 93.50 -67.24 48.48
CA ILE A 29 92.36 -67.00 49.37
C ILE A 29 92.83 -66.33 50.67
N GLU A 30 93.91 -66.83 51.29
CA GLU A 30 94.48 -66.23 52.50
C GLU A 30 94.94 -64.78 52.24
N GLN A 31 95.54 -64.49 51.08
CA GLN A 31 95.95 -63.15 50.68
C GLN A 31 94.76 -62.22 50.43
N LEU A 32 93.69 -62.68 49.76
CA LEU A 32 92.44 -61.93 49.58
C LEU A 32 91.75 -61.66 50.92
N CYS A 33 91.69 -62.66 51.80
CA CYS A 33 91.16 -62.51 53.14
C CYS A 33 91.99 -61.52 53.97
N MET A 34 93.33 -61.53 53.89
CA MET A 34 94.18 -60.54 54.58
C MET A 34 93.99 -59.12 54.03
N GLN A 35 93.82 -58.96 52.72
CA GLN A 35 93.53 -57.65 52.10
C GLN A 35 92.16 -57.10 52.51
N GLN A 36 91.17 -57.98 52.69
CA GLN A 36 89.81 -57.61 53.11
C GLN A 36 89.64 -57.53 54.64
N ALA A 37 90.48 -58.22 55.42
CA ALA A 37 90.48 -58.23 56.90
C ALA A 37 91.33 -57.11 57.52
N GLY A 38 92.10 -56.35 56.71
CA GLY A 38 92.81 -55.17 57.17
C GLY A 38 91.83 -54.07 57.64
N PRO A 39 92.10 -53.36 58.75
CA PRO A 39 91.20 -52.31 59.29
C PRO A 39 90.82 -51.21 58.27
N GLY A 40 91.62 -51.01 57.23
CA GLY A 40 91.40 -49.99 56.20
C GLY A 40 90.34 -50.34 55.14
N TYR A 41 90.21 -51.60 54.71
CA TYR A 41 89.27 -51.97 53.63
C TYR A 41 87.82 -51.83 54.09
N LEU A 42 87.49 -52.39 55.25
CA LEU A 42 86.15 -52.27 55.83
C LEU A 42 85.79 -50.80 56.10
N ALA A 43 86.73 -49.99 56.59
CA ALA A 43 86.51 -48.57 56.85
C ALA A 43 86.24 -47.77 55.55
N VAL A 44 86.97 -48.04 54.46
CA VAL A 44 86.77 -47.36 53.17
C VAL A 44 85.46 -47.78 52.51
N ALA A 45 85.15 -49.08 52.45
CA ALA A 45 83.89 -49.57 51.91
C ALA A 45 82.70 -48.99 52.69
N THR A 46 82.76 -49.02 54.02
CA THR A 46 81.74 -48.45 54.91
C THR A 46 81.58 -46.95 54.69
N ARG A 47 82.68 -46.19 54.54
CA ARG A 47 82.63 -44.74 54.24
C ARG A 47 81.96 -44.47 52.89
N MET A 48 82.31 -45.21 51.84
CA MET A 48 81.69 -45.07 50.52
C MET A 48 80.19 -45.41 50.57
N HIS A 49 79.81 -46.47 51.28
CA HIS A 49 78.42 -46.85 51.48
C HIS A 49 77.64 -45.77 52.23
N PHE A 50 78.19 -45.21 53.32
CA PHE A 50 77.53 -44.11 54.04
C PHE A 50 77.41 -42.85 53.18
N GLN A 51 78.45 -42.48 52.42
CA GLN A 51 78.38 -41.33 51.52
C GLN A 51 77.32 -41.50 50.44
N ARG A 52 77.27 -42.68 49.80
CA ARG A 52 76.24 -42.99 48.80
C ARG A 52 74.84 -43.00 49.40
N THR A 53 74.68 -43.56 50.60
CA THR A 53 73.39 -43.60 51.31
C THR A 53 72.92 -42.18 51.64
N ALA A 54 73.79 -41.33 52.19
CA ALA A 54 73.47 -39.93 52.50
C ALA A 54 73.13 -39.11 51.23
N GLY A 55 73.85 -39.34 50.12
CA GLY A 55 73.53 -38.72 48.83
C GLY A 55 72.15 -39.11 48.31
N LEU A 56 71.83 -40.42 48.35
CA LEU A 56 70.51 -40.93 47.96
C LEU A 56 69.40 -40.42 48.89
N GLU A 57 69.63 -40.33 50.20
CA GLU A 57 68.68 -39.76 51.15
C GLU A 57 68.37 -38.29 50.84
N GLN A 58 69.40 -37.50 50.51
CA GLN A 58 69.24 -36.10 50.12
C GLN A 58 68.46 -35.96 48.80
N GLU A 59 68.75 -36.80 47.81
CA GLU A 59 68.00 -36.83 46.55
C GLU A 59 66.53 -37.23 46.78
N ILE A 60 66.28 -38.26 47.59
CA ILE A 60 64.92 -38.67 47.98
C ILE A 60 64.19 -37.51 48.65
N GLU A 61 64.82 -36.81 49.58
CA GLU A 61 64.21 -35.68 50.28
C GLU A 61 63.93 -34.52 49.33
N THR A 62 64.83 -34.25 48.40
CA THR A 62 64.64 -33.22 47.36
C THR A 62 63.47 -33.57 46.43
N LEU A 63 63.37 -34.84 46.01
CA LEU A 63 62.26 -35.34 45.19
C LEU A 63 60.94 -35.29 45.94
N LYS A 64 60.90 -35.63 47.24
CA LYS A 64 59.70 -35.50 48.08
C LYS A 64 59.22 -34.05 48.16
N LYS A 65 60.13 -33.09 48.36
CA LYS A 65 59.79 -31.66 48.37
C LYS A 65 59.20 -31.19 47.04
N ARG A 66 59.80 -31.60 45.92
CA ARG A 66 59.26 -31.30 44.58
C ARG A 66 57.90 -31.95 44.33
N LEU A 67 57.71 -33.20 44.77
CA LEU A 67 56.41 -33.85 44.67
C LEU A 67 55.35 -33.10 45.46
N ALA A 68 55.68 -32.66 46.69
CA ALA A 68 54.77 -31.87 47.51
C ALA A 68 54.45 -30.50 46.88
N SER A 69 55.39 -29.84 46.21
CA SER A 69 55.09 -28.62 45.44
C SER A 69 54.16 -28.91 44.26
N TYR A 70 54.45 -29.93 43.45
CA TYR A 70 53.61 -30.29 42.31
C TYR A 70 52.18 -30.69 42.71
N VAL A 71 52.01 -31.34 43.87
CA VAL A 71 50.68 -31.67 44.39
C VAL A 71 49.90 -30.39 44.76
N ARG A 72 50.56 -29.40 45.38
CA ARG A 72 49.92 -28.11 45.69
C ARG A 72 49.59 -27.34 44.42
N ASP A 73 50.53 -27.25 43.48
CA ASP A 73 50.31 -26.55 42.21
C ASP A 73 49.17 -27.17 41.42
N LYS A 74 49.08 -28.52 41.40
CA LYS A 74 47.94 -29.23 40.80
C LYS A 74 46.61 -28.86 41.45
N ALA A 75 46.56 -28.77 42.78
CA ALA A 75 45.34 -28.38 43.49
C ALA A 75 44.93 -26.94 43.17
N ASN A 76 45.89 -26.01 43.14
CA ASN A 76 45.65 -24.61 42.78
C ASN A 76 45.13 -24.49 41.33
N LEU A 77 45.76 -25.17 40.37
CA LEU A 77 45.31 -25.18 38.98
C LEU A 77 43.90 -25.78 38.83
N GLN A 78 43.55 -26.78 39.64
CA GLN A 78 42.20 -27.34 39.64
C GLN A 78 41.15 -26.34 40.17
N GLU A 79 41.49 -25.57 41.20
CA GLU A 79 40.65 -24.49 41.72
C GLU A 79 40.47 -23.38 40.67
N GLU A 80 41.57 -22.88 40.08
CA GLU A 80 41.54 -21.88 39.01
C GLU A 80 40.70 -22.34 37.81
N LEU A 81 40.83 -23.61 37.41
CA LEU A 81 40.04 -24.19 36.34
C LEU A 81 38.53 -24.20 36.68
N SER A 82 38.19 -24.57 37.92
CA SER A 82 36.80 -24.59 38.37
C SER A 82 36.18 -23.18 38.38
N GLU A 83 36.96 -22.18 38.79
CA GLU A 83 36.54 -20.79 38.81
C GLU A 83 36.41 -20.21 37.38
N ALA A 84 37.32 -20.57 36.48
CA ALA A 84 37.22 -20.20 35.07
C ALA A 84 35.94 -20.75 34.42
N TYR A 85 35.57 -22.01 34.72
CA TYR A 85 34.30 -22.57 34.25
C TYR A 85 33.07 -21.90 34.86
N ARG A 86 33.13 -21.53 36.16
CA ARG A 86 32.07 -20.79 36.84
C ARG A 86 31.84 -19.44 36.17
N ILE A 87 32.90 -18.67 35.94
CA ILE A 87 32.84 -17.36 35.27
C ILE A 87 32.33 -17.54 33.83
N LYS A 88 32.79 -18.55 33.10
CA LYS A 88 32.33 -18.84 31.74
C LYS A 88 30.81 -19.07 31.68
N SER A 89 30.26 -19.81 32.65
CA SER A 89 28.81 -20.02 32.74
C SER A 89 28.06 -18.72 33.00
N GLN A 90 28.53 -17.92 33.97
CA GLN A 90 27.91 -16.62 34.29
C GLN A 90 27.92 -15.66 33.10
N LEU A 91 29.02 -15.64 32.34
CA LEU A 91 29.14 -14.81 31.14
C LEU A 91 28.16 -15.28 30.04
N ALA A 92 27.96 -16.58 29.88
CA ALA A 92 26.98 -17.11 28.93
C ALA A 92 25.55 -16.69 29.29
N ASP A 93 25.19 -16.75 30.58
CA ASP A 93 23.86 -16.34 31.06
C ASP A 93 23.64 -14.84 30.88
N LEU A 94 24.63 -14.01 31.21
CA LEU A 94 24.58 -12.56 31.00
C LEU A 94 24.47 -12.20 29.51
N HIS A 95 25.23 -12.87 28.65
CA HIS A 95 25.15 -12.67 27.20
C HIS A 95 23.76 -13.05 26.67
N ALA A 96 23.20 -14.18 27.10
CA ALA A 96 21.85 -14.59 26.71
C ALA A 96 20.78 -13.57 27.16
N ALA A 97 20.89 -13.05 28.39
CA ALA A 97 19.99 -12.02 28.90
C ALA A 97 20.08 -10.71 28.09
N GLU A 98 21.29 -10.24 27.78
CA GLU A 98 21.48 -9.01 27.00
C GLU A 98 21.00 -9.19 25.55
N VAL A 99 21.25 -10.35 24.92
CA VAL A 99 20.72 -10.67 23.59
C VAL A 99 19.18 -10.64 23.61
N SER A 100 18.55 -11.24 24.62
CA SER A 100 17.09 -11.22 24.74
C SER A 100 16.55 -9.79 24.88
N LYS A 101 17.21 -8.95 25.67
CA LYS A 101 16.85 -7.55 25.85
C LYS A 101 17.02 -6.74 24.55
N ASN A 102 18.11 -6.98 23.82
CA ASN A 102 18.36 -6.32 22.53
C ASN A 102 17.30 -6.71 21.49
N VAL A 103 16.94 -7.99 21.41
CA VAL A 103 15.85 -8.47 20.53
C VAL A 103 14.52 -7.76 20.86
N GLU A 104 14.21 -7.55 22.14
CA GLU A 104 12.99 -6.84 22.52
C GLU A 104 13.05 -5.34 22.17
N ALA A 105 14.19 -4.69 22.39
CA ALA A 105 14.41 -3.30 21.98
C ALA A 105 14.26 -3.14 20.45
N GLU A 106 14.77 -4.08 19.65
CA GLU A 106 14.59 -4.09 18.20
C GLU A 106 13.12 -4.22 17.78
N LYS A 107 12.31 -5.03 18.49
CA LYS A 107 10.87 -5.13 18.23
C LYS A 107 10.16 -3.80 18.50
N GLN A 108 10.48 -3.15 19.61
CA GLN A 108 9.92 -1.83 19.95
C GLN A 108 10.31 -0.78 18.90
N LEU A 109 11.56 -0.78 18.46
CA LEU A 109 12.04 0.12 17.41
C LEU A 109 11.26 -0.09 16.11
N LYS A 110 11.09 -1.34 15.67
CA LYS A 110 10.29 -1.67 14.48
C LYS A 110 8.82 -1.27 14.62
N PHE A 111 8.25 -1.43 15.81
CA PHE A 111 6.88 -0.98 16.11
C PHE A 111 6.76 0.54 15.93
N PHE A 112 7.63 1.33 16.55
CA PHE A 112 7.61 2.78 16.42
C PHE A 112 7.87 3.24 14.98
N GLN A 113 8.78 2.59 14.25
CA GLN A 113 8.97 2.85 12.82
C GLN A 113 7.68 2.63 12.03
N GLY A 114 6.94 1.56 12.32
CA GLY A 114 5.63 1.29 11.71
C GLY A 114 4.59 2.35 12.03
N CYS A 115 4.48 2.77 13.31
CA CYS A 115 3.59 3.85 13.72
C CYS A 115 3.91 5.17 13.02
N VAL A 116 5.20 5.53 12.94
CA VAL A 116 5.66 6.75 12.27
C VAL A 116 5.34 6.70 10.78
N ALA A 117 5.60 5.58 10.11
CA ALA A 117 5.27 5.41 8.70
C ALA A 117 3.76 5.51 8.44
N ALA A 118 2.93 4.90 9.29
CA ALA A 118 1.48 4.99 9.20
C ALA A 118 0.98 6.44 9.39
N ALA A 119 1.48 7.15 10.41
CA ALA A 119 1.12 8.55 10.65
C ALA A 119 1.52 9.47 9.49
N PHE A 120 2.68 9.24 8.87
CA PHE A 120 3.07 9.97 7.66
C PHE A 120 2.15 9.66 6.47
N SER A 121 1.81 8.38 6.25
CA SER A 121 0.88 7.99 5.18
C SER A 121 -0.52 8.60 5.37
N GLU A 122 -1.02 8.66 6.61
CA GLU A 122 -2.31 9.27 6.95
C GLU A 122 -2.29 10.78 6.73
N ARG A 123 -1.22 11.45 7.20
CA ARG A 123 -1.01 12.89 6.98
C ARG A 123 -0.97 13.21 5.49
N ASP A 124 -0.20 12.46 4.71
CA ASP A 124 -0.04 12.71 3.28
C ASP A 124 -1.36 12.47 2.52
N SER A 125 -2.13 11.44 2.92
CA SER A 125 -3.49 11.21 2.38
C SER A 125 -4.44 12.36 2.70
N SER A 126 -4.43 12.84 3.95
CA SER A 126 -5.25 13.96 4.41
C SER A 126 -4.88 15.27 3.70
N LEU A 127 -3.58 15.48 3.46
CA LEU A 127 -3.06 16.65 2.76
C LEU A 127 -3.55 16.67 1.31
N ILE A 128 -3.47 15.54 0.60
CA ILE A 128 -3.97 15.42 -0.78
C ILE A 128 -5.49 15.67 -0.83
N GLU A 129 -6.25 15.18 0.15
CA GLU A 129 -7.69 15.43 0.23
C GLU A 129 -7.99 16.92 0.46
N ALA A 130 -7.26 17.57 1.37
CA ALA A 130 -7.39 18.99 1.66
C ALA A 130 -7.04 19.86 0.43
N GLU A 131 -5.98 19.52 -0.30
CA GLU A 131 -5.61 20.20 -1.55
C GLU A 131 -6.72 20.09 -2.61
N LYS A 132 -7.29 18.90 -2.80
CA LYS A 132 -8.44 18.70 -3.71
C LYS A 132 -9.68 19.48 -3.28
N ALA A 133 -9.94 19.60 -1.98
CA ALA A 133 -11.04 20.39 -1.47
C ALA A 133 -10.83 21.88 -1.74
N LYS A 134 -9.60 22.37 -1.52
CA LYS A 134 -9.20 23.75 -1.81
C LYS A 134 -9.33 24.09 -3.29
N GLU A 135 -8.88 23.22 -4.19
CA GLU A 135 -9.04 23.44 -5.64
C GLU A 135 -10.52 23.59 -6.05
N LYS A 136 -11.41 22.78 -5.45
CA LYS A 136 -12.86 22.88 -5.67
C LYS A 136 -13.43 24.19 -5.12
N GLU A 137 -13.00 24.60 -3.93
CA GLU A 137 -13.37 25.89 -3.33
C GLU A 137 -12.95 27.06 -4.23
N GLU A 138 -11.70 27.09 -4.68
CA GLU A 138 -11.20 28.14 -5.58
C GLU A 138 -11.98 28.18 -6.91
N LEU A 139 -12.38 27.02 -7.43
CA LEU A 139 -13.24 26.94 -8.61
C LEU A 139 -14.66 27.46 -8.34
N MET A 140 -15.23 27.17 -7.17
CA MET A 140 -16.53 27.69 -6.76
C MET A 140 -16.49 29.21 -6.54
N SER A 141 -15.44 29.74 -5.89
CA SER A 141 -15.22 31.17 -5.69
C SER A 141 -15.14 31.92 -7.03
N ARG A 142 -14.48 31.35 -8.04
CA ARG A 142 -14.48 31.92 -9.39
C ARG A 142 -15.88 31.99 -9.99
N LYS A 143 -16.67 30.91 -9.89
CA LYS A 143 -18.05 30.90 -10.40
C LYS A 143 -18.96 31.90 -9.67
N ILE A 144 -18.79 32.04 -8.36
CA ILE A 144 -19.54 33.03 -7.56
C ILE A 144 -19.22 34.44 -8.07
N ASN A 145 -17.95 34.77 -8.29
CA ASN A 145 -17.56 36.08 -8.84
C ASN A 145 -18.20 36.34 -10.21
N ASP A 146 -18.29 35.31 -11.07
CA ASP A 146 -18.94 35.43 -12.37
C ASP A 146 -20.46 35.67 -12.23
N TYR A 147 -21.13 34.96 -11.31
CA TYR A 147 -22.54 35.19 -11.01
C TYR A 147 -22.80 36.57 -10.41
N GLU A 148 -21.95 37.05 -9.50
CA GLU A 148 -22.05 38.40 -8.93
C GLU A 148 -21.94 39.49 -10.00
N LYS A 149 -21.01 39.34 -10.95
CA LYS A 149 -20.91 40.25 -12.11
C LYS A 149 -22.20 40.22 -12.92
N ARG A 150 -22.72 39.03 -13.20
CA ARG A 150 -23.96 38.89 -13.99
C ARG A 150 -25.18 39.49 -13.28
N ILE A 151 -25.27 39.34 -11.97
CA ILE A 151 -26.32 39.97 -11.16
C ILE A 151 -26.21 41.49 -11.24
N LYS A 152 -25.01 42.06 -11.11
CA LYS A 152 -24.79 43.51 -11.22
C LYS A 152 -25.21 44.04 -12.59
N GLU A 153 -24.89 43.33 -13.67
CA GLU A 153 -25.34 43.67 -15.03
C GLU A 153 -26.88 43.68 -15.11
N LEU A 154 -27.53 42.59 -14.69
CA LEU A 154 -28.99 42.48 -14.74
C LEU A 154 -29.70 43.51 -13.86
N MET A 155 -29.13 43.86 -12.70
CA MET A 155 -29.65 44.92 -11.85
C MET A 155 -29.57 46.28 -12.52
N ASN A 156 -28.49 46.57 -13.24
CA ASN A 156 -28.37 47.80 -14.02
C ASN A 156 -29.41 47.83 -15.14
N ASP A 157 -29.57 46.74 -15.89
CA ASP A 157 -30.57 46.62 -16.95
C ASP A 157 -31.99 46.85 -16.40
N CYS A 158 -32.34 46.20 -15.28
CA CYS A 158 -33.65 46.40 -14.62
C CYS A 158 -33.85 47.86 -14.18
N ARG A 159 -32.79 48.53 -13.72
CA ARG A 159 -32.86 49.94 -13.32
C ARG A 159 -33.11 50.86 -14.50
N GLU A 160 -32.50 50.59 -15.65
CA GLU A 160 -32.75 51.36 -16.87
C GLU A 160 -34.17 51.14 -17.41
N GLU A 161 -34.66 49.90 -17.41
CA GLU A 161 -36.04 49.58 -17.77
C GLU A 161 -37.05 50.25 -16.81
N GLN A 162 -36.77 50.27 -15.51
CA GLN A 162 -37.58 50.98 -14.51
C GLN A 162 -37.71 52.47 -14.85
N LYS A 163 -36.60 53.16 -15.17
CA LYS A 163 -36.62 54.57 -15.57
C LYS A 163 -37.47 54.81 -16.82
N LEU A 164 -37.37 53.90 -17.79
CA LEU A 164 -38.12 53.96 -19.04
C LEU A 164 -39.62 53.78 -18.78
N ASN A 165 -39.98 52.84 -17.92
CA ASN A 165 -41.35 52.60 -17.49
C ASN A 165 -41.92 53.79 -16.71
N ASP A 166 -41.15 54.37 -15.78
CA ASP A 166 -41.55 55.56 -15.02
C ASP A 166 -41.79 56.75 -15.97
N LYS A 167 -40.94 56.92 -16.99
CA LYS A 167 -41.11 57.93 -18.03
C LYS A 167 -42.40 57.72 -18.83
N LEU A 168 -42.63 56.51 -19.32
CA LEU A 168 -43.85 56.16 -20.08
C LEU A 168 -45.11 56.34 -19.23
N SER A 169 -45.06 56.00 -17.94
CA SER A 169 -46.18 56.21 -17.01
C SER A 169 -46.49 57.69 -16.82
N SER A 170 -45.46 58.55 -16.76
CA SER A 170 -45.63 60.01 -16.69
C SER A 170 -46.23 60.56 -17.99
N GLU A 171 -45.71 60.16 -19.16
CA GLU A 171 -46.25 60.57 -20.46
C GLU A 171 -47.71 60.12 -20.65
N LEU A 172 -48.05 58.92 -20.17
CA LEU A 172 -49.42 58.42 -20.20
C LEU A 172 -50.34 59.24 -19.29
N ALA A 173 -49.88 59.63 -18.10
CA ALA A 173 -50.64 60.48 -17.19
C ALA A 173 -50.92 61.86 -17.84
N GLU A 174 -49.90 62.49 -18.44
CA GLU A 174 -50.06 63.77 -19.16
C GLU A 174 -51.06 63.66 -20.31
N LYS A 175 -51.02 62.55 -21.07
CA LYS A 175 -51.97 62.31 -22.16
C LYS A 175 -53.40 62.10 -21.64
N ASN A 176 -53.57 61.42 -20.52
CA ASN A 176 -54.87 61.24 -19.89
C ASN A 176 -55.43 62.58 -19.37
N ASP A 177 -54.60 63.43 -18.76
CA ASP A 177 -55.00 64.77 -18.32
C ASP A 177 -55.44 65.65 -19.49
N LEU A 178 -54.72 65.55 -20.63
CA LEU A 178 -55.10 66.24 -21.86
C LEU A 178 -56.41 65.69 -22.43
N ASP A 179 -56.60 64.37 -22.44
CA ASP A 179 -57.83 63.72 -22.90
C ASP A 179 -59.04 64.16 -22.05
N GLU A 180 -58.86 64.28 -20.73
CA GLU A 180 -59.91 64.78 -19.84
C GLU A 180 -60.23 66.26 -20.12
N THR A 181 -59.22 67.08 -20.36
CA THR A 181 -59.40 68.48 -20.77
C THR A 181 -60.14 68.57 -22.12
N LEU A 182 -59.79 67.72 -23.10
CA LEU A 182 -60.47 67.66 -24.40
C LEU A 182 -61.91 67.19 -24.26
N LYS A 183 -62.19 66.22 -23.37
CA LYS A 183 -63.55 65.80 -23.05
C LYS A 183 -64.38 66.95 -22.49
N GLU A 184 -63.82 67.77 -21.60
CA GLU A 184 -64.49 68.99 -21.14
C GLU A 184 -64.78 69.97 -22.27
N ILE A 185 -63.81 70.20 -23.16
CA ILE A 185 -63.96 71.10 -24.32
C ILE A 185 -65.08 70.59 -25.24
N VAL A 186 -65.08 69.31 -25.59
CA VAL A 186 -66.14 68.67 -26.39
C VAL A 186 -67.49 68.85 -25.71
N ASN A 187 -67.57 68.60 -24.40
CA ASN A 187 -68.81 68.81 -23.64
C ASN A 187 -69.27 70.29 -23.70
N LYS A 188 -68.35 71.27 -23.69
CA LYS A 188 -68.69 72.70 -23.85
C LYS A 188 -69.21 73.01 -25.25
N PHE A 189 -68.54 72.55 -26.31
CA PHE A 189 -69.01 72.73 -27.70
C PHE A 189 -70.37 72.05 -27.94
N TYR A 190 -70.54 70.84 -27.41
CA TYR A 190 -71.81 70.13 -27.49
C TYR A 190 -72.93 70.87 -26.76
N LYS A 191 -72.64 71.49 -25.60
CA LYS A 191 -73.60 72.39 -24.91
C LYS A 191 -73.97 73.62 -25.76
N ILE A 192 -73.00 74.24 -26.44
CA ILE A 192 -73.27 75.38 -27.34
C ILE A 192 -74.20 74.95 -28.48
N ARG A 193 -73.95 73.78 -29.08
CA ARG A 193 -74.83 73.16 -30.07
C ARG A 193 -76.23 72.85 -29.51
N GLN A 194 -76.32 72.39 -28.26
CA GLN A 194 -77.60 72.05 -27.64
C GLN A 194 -78.41 73.30 -27.24
N ASN A 195 -77.76 74.44 -26.97
CA ASN A 195 -78.46 75.70 -26.70
C ASN A 195 -79.23 76.26 -27.91
N SER A 196 -79.09 75.66 -29.11
CA SER A 196 -79.94 75.95 -30.28
C SER A 196 -81.03 74.90 -30.54
N SER A 197 -81.15 73.84 -29.72
CA SER A 197 -82.12 72.76 -29.90
C SER A 197 -82.56 72.12 -28.57
N GLU A 198 -83.87 72.14 -28.31
CA GLU A 198 -84.50 71.69 -27.07
C GLU A 198 -84.59 70.15 -26.99
N GLY A 199 -83.73 69.51 -26.21
CA GLY A 199 -83.81 68.07 -25.89
C GLY A 199 -82.51 67.48 -25.34
N VAL A 200 -82.53 66.93 -24.11
CA VAL A 200 -81.35 66.37 -23.42
C VAL A 200 -81.45 64.85 -23.33
N GLU A 201 -80.60 64.15 -24.08
CA GLU A 201 -80.19 62.77 -23.79
C GLU A 201 -78.72 62.77 -23.42
N ASP A 202 -78.36 62.04 -22.37
CA ASP A 202 -76.97 61.86 -21.94
C ASP A 202 -76.29 60.81 -22.83
N ILE A 203 -75.78 61.28 -23.96
CA ILE A 203 -75.15 60.42 -24.99
C ILE A 203 -73.64 60.32 -24.69
N SER A 204 -73.02 59.18 -25.01
CA SER A 204 -71.60 58.92 -24.75
C SER A 204 -70.68 59.98 -25.40
N TRP A 205 -69.50 60.20 -24.81
CA TRP A 205 -68.55 61.20 -25.33
C TRP A 205 -68.15 60.93 -26.80
N HIS A 206 -68.01 59.67 -27.18
CA HIS A 206 -67.67 59.28 -28.55
C HIS A 206 -68.78 59.68 -29.54
N ASP A 207 -70.05 59.53 -29.13
CA ASP A 207 -71.20 59.95 -29.94
C ASP A 207 -71.33 61.48 -30.00
N LYS A 208 -71.00 62.20 -28.92
CA LYS A 208 -70.92 63.68 -28.91
C LYS A 208 -69.90 64.17 -29.94
N CYS A 209 -68.71 63.58 -29.95
CA CYS A 209 -67.67 63.85 -30.96
C CYS A 209 -68.18 63.52 -32.38
N GLY A 210 -68.75 62.34 -32.59
CA GLY A 210 -69.27 61.93 -33.90
C GLY A 210 -70.34 62.88 -34.44
N ARG A 211 -71.23 63.39 -33.58
CA ARG A 211 -72.23 64.39 -33.97
C ARG A 211 -71.60 65.74 -34.32
N LEU A 212 -70.66 66.24 -33.51
CA LEU A 212 -69.94 67.50 -33.79
C LEU A 212 -69.13 67.43 -35.09
N MET A 213 -68.50 66.29 -35.37
CA MET A 213 -67.75 66.06 -36.61
C MET A 213 -68.64 65.99 -37.85
N ASN A 214 -69.94 65.68 -37.69
CA ASN A 214 -70.93 65.63 -38.76
C ASN A 214 -71.67 66.97 -38.97
N ASP A 215 -71.30 68.04 -38.24
CA ASP A 215 -71.85 69.37 -38.49
C ASP A 215 -71.36 69.92 -39.83
N SER A 216 -72.24 70.64 -40.54
CA SER A 216 -71.86 71.28 -41.80
C SER A 216 -70.84 72.40 -41.54
N GLU A 217 -69.92 72.58 -42.48
CA GLU A 217 -68.79 73.50 -42.35
C GLU A 217 -69.25 74.96 -42.13
N GLU A 218 -70.43 75.34 -42.64
CA GLU A 218 -71.08 76.64 -42.39
C GLU A 218 -71.50 76.86 -40.92
N MET A 219 -71.76 75.80 -40.15
CA MET A 219 -72.18 75.91 -38.74
C MET A 219 -71.02 76.35 -37.83
N TRP A 220 -69.78 76.12 -38.25
CA TRP A 220 -68.57 76.37 -37.44
C TRP A 220 -67.47 77.16 -38.16
N SER A 221 -67.75 77.75 -39.34
CA SER A 221 -66.73 78.46 -40.11
C SER A 221 -66.37 79.85 -39.54
N PHE A 222 -65.09 80.05 -39.26
CA PHE A 222 -64.36 81.30 -39.54
C PHE A 222 -63.07 80.94 -40.30
N SER A 223 -63.02 81.36 -41.57
CA SER A 223 -61.94 81.38 -42.59
C SER A 223 -61.05 80.15 -42.82
N GLU A 224 -61.01 79.79 -44.11
CA GLU A 224 -60.19 78.78 -44.81
C GLU A 224 -58.70 78.75 -44.44
N ASP A 225 -58.22 77.59 -43.95
CA ASP A 225 -56.88 77.09 -44.30
C ASP A 225 -56.69 75.59 -43.94
N MET A 226 -57.60 74.72 -44.40
CA MET A 226 -57.57 73.28 -44.09
C MET A 226 -56.84 72.40 -45.12
N ASN A 227 -56.18 73.00 -46.13
CA ASN A 227 -55.49 72.23 -47.16
C ASN A 227 -54.01 71.91 -46.86
N LYS A 228 -53.40 72.49 -45.80
CA LYS A 228 -52.04 72.11 -45.34
C LYS A 228 -52.03 70.97 -44.30
N SER A 229 -53.15 70.74 -43.59
CA SER A 229 -53.24 69.80 -42.46
C SER A 229 -53.43 68.34 -42.89
N ALA A 230 -54.18 68.10 -43.97
CA ALA A 230 -54.40 66.75 -44.51
C ALA A 230 -53.10 66.11 -45.02
N SER A 231 -52.23 66.88 -45.69
CA SER A 231 -50.93 66.39 -46.20
C SER A 231 -49.93 66.04 -45.08
N ARG A 232 -49.96 66.77 -43.95
CA ARG A 232 -49.15 66.46 -42.75
C ARG A 232 -49.63 65.22 -42.02
N TYR A 233 -50.94 65.04 -41.89
CA TYR A 233 -51.54 63.87 -41.26
C TYR A 233 -51.27 62.59 -42.07
N ILE A 234 -51.39 62.66 -43.40
CA ILE A 234 -51.03 61.56 -44.30
C ILE A 234 -49.54 61.21 -44.18
N SER A 235 -48.65 62.20 -44.14
CA SER A 235 -47.20 61.96 -43.95
C SER A 235 -46.87 61.36 -42.57
N ALA A 236 -47.62 61.71 -41.52
CA ALA A 236 -47.46 61.14 -40.18
C ALA A 236 -47.91 59.68 -40.13
N LEU A 237 -49.05 59.36 -40.75
CA LEU A 237 -49.55 57.99 -40.87
C LEU A 237 -48.63 57.10 -41.71
N GLU A 238 -48.04 57.63 -42.79
CA GLU A 238 -47.03 56.90 -43.59
C GLU A 238 -45.75 56.65 -42.78
N GLY A 239 -45.34 57.59 -41.93
CA GLY A 239 -44.22 57.43 -41.00
C GLY A 239 -44.46 56.38 -39.91
N GLU A 240 -45.66 56.35 -39.33
CA GLU A 240 -46.06 55.32 -38.36
C GLU A 240 -46.20 53.93 -39.01
N LEU A 241 -46.73 53.87 -40.24
CA LEU A 241 -46.81 52.63 -41.01
C LEU A 241 -45.41 52.05 -41.27
N GLU A 242 -44.45 52.90 -41.63
CA GLU A 242 -43.06 52.48 -41.88
C GLU A 242 -42.34 52.08 -40.58
N ALA A 243 -42.61 52.76 -39.46
CA ALA A 243 -42.14 52.34 -38.15
C ALA A 243 -42.72 50.96 -37.76
N SER A 244 -44.00 50.72 -38.03
CA SER A 244 -44.67 49.43 -37.79
C SER A 244 -44.14 48.33 -38.70
N ARG A 245 -43.78 48.63 -39.95
CA ARG A 245 -43.12 47.64 -40.84
C ARG A 245 -41.73 47.25 -40.33
N LYS A 246 -40.96 48.21 -39.82
CA LYS A 246 -39.64 47.94 -39.21
C LYS A 246 -39.76 47.11 -37.93
N THR A 247 -40.77 47.34 -37.09
CA THR A 247 -41.00 46.50 -35.90
C THR A 247 -41.42 45.09 -36.26
N VAL A 248 -42.31 44.92 -37.25
CA VAL A 248 -42.70 43.60 -37.77
C VAL A 248 -41.50 42.86 -38.37
N HIS A 249 -40.66 43.53 -39.15
CA HIS A 249 -39.45 42.93 -39.72
C HIS A 249 -38.46 42.50 -38.62
N ARG A 250 -38.28 43.33 -37.58
CA ARG A 250 -37.47 42.98 -36.40
C ARG A 250 -38.03 41.78 -35.65
N LEU A 251 -39.36 41.69 -35.50
CA LEU A 251 -40.02 40.55 -34.85
C LEU A 251 -39.90 39.27 -35.70
N GLN A 252 -40.04 39.35 -37.01
CA GLN A 252 -39.79 38.22 -37.92
C GLN A 252 -38.33 37.74 -37.84
N SER A 253 -37.36 38.66 -37.81
CA SER A 253 -35.95 38.31 -37.64
C SER A 253 -35.68 37.61 -36.29
N LYS A 254 -36.29 38.10 -35.20
CA LYS A 254 -36.20 37.43 -33.88
C LYS A 254 -36.87 36.05 -33.88
N LEU A 255 -38.02 35.91 -34.55
CA LEU A 255 -38.72 34.62 -34.68
C LEU A 255 -37.86 33.61 -35.46
N GLN A 256 -37.23 34.03 -36.56
CA GLN A 256 -36.31 33.21 -37.33
C GLN A 256 -35.13 32.72 -36.48
N MET A 257 -34.51 33.60 -35.71
CA MET A 257 -33.43 33.24 -34.78
C MET A 257 -33.93 32.26 -33.69
N GLY A 258 -35.15 32.45 -33.18
CA GLY A 258 -35.78 31.52 -32.24
C GLY A 258 -35.96 30.12 -32.84
N LEU A 259 -36.34 30.03 -34.11
CA LEU A 259 -36.50 28.76 -34.83
C LEU A 259 -35.17 28.05 -35.04
N GLU A 260 -34.10 28.79 -35.31
CA GLU A 260 -32.73 28.25 -35.41
C GLU A 260 -32.23 27.70 -34.08
N ILE A 261 -32.49 28.41 -32.98
CA ILE A 261 -32.20 27.95 -31.61
C ILE A 261 -32.98 26.65 -31.32
N GLU A 262 -34.28 26.61 -31.60
CA GLU A 262 -35.09 25.41 -31.39
C GLU A 262 -34.54 24.21 -32.18
N ASN A 263 -34.20 24.41 -33.46
CA ASN A 263 -33.62 23.38 -34.30
C ASN A 263 -32.26 22.89 -33.77
N HIS A 264 -31.44 23.78 -33.24
CA HIS A 264 -30.18 23.40 -32.61
C HIS A 264 -30.42 22.55 -31.35
N LEU A 265 -31.32 22.98 -30.47
CA LEU A 265 -31.68 22.26 -29.25
C LEU A 265 -32.24 20.86 -29.55
N ARG A 266 -33.10 20.74 -30.57
CA ARG A 266 -33.65 19.45 -31.03
C ARG A 266 -32.53 18.49 -31.48
N LYS A 267 -31.53 18.98 -32.21
CA LYS A 267 -30.36 18.19 -32.62
C LYS A 267 -29.48 17.78 -31.43
N VAL A 268 -29.33 18.65 -30.42
CA VAL A 268 -28.58 18.34 -29.19
C VAL A 268 -29.29 17.23 -28.41
N ILE A 269 -30.60 17.33 -28.20
CA ILE A 269 -31.40 16.31 -27.51
C ILE A 269 -31.27 14.96 -28.20
N GLU A 270 -31.34 14.91 -29.54
CA GLU A 270 -31.22 13.64 -30.27
C GLU A 270 -29.82 13.02 -30.13
N ARG A 271 -28.76 13.84 -30.10
CA ARG A 271 -27.39 13.38 -29.82
C ARG A 271 -27.26 12.83 -28.40
N GLU A 272 -27.83 13.51 -27.41
CA GLU A 272 -27.80 13.04 -26.01
C GLU A 272 -28.58 11.73 -25.84
N LYS A 273 -29.78 11.60 -26.45
CA LYS A 273 -30.52 10.33 -26.47
C LYS A 273 -29.71 9.17 -27.04
N LYS A 274 -28.96 9.39 -28.12
CA LYS A 274 -28.06 8.37 -28.69
C LYS A 274 -26.95 7.98 -27.71
N LYS A 275 -26.33 8.97 -27.04
CA LYS A 275 -25.31 8.70 -26.00
C LYS A 275 -25.87 7.89 -24.84
N THR A 276 -27.05 8.25 -24.34
CA THR A 276 -27.70 7.51 -23.23
C THR A 276 -27.95 6.06 -23.63
N ARG A 277 -28.49 5.80 -24.82
CA ARG A 277 -28.68 4.43 -25.34
C ARG A 277 -27.37 3.64 -25.44
N SER A 278 -26.29 4.26 -25.92
CA SER A 278 -24.98 3.58 -25.98
C SER A 278 -24.40 3.30 -24.60
N LEU A 279 -24.56 4.21 -23.64
CA LEU A 279 -24.10 4.03 -22.26
C LEU A 279 -24.87 2.90 -21.56
N GLU A 280 -26.19 2.83 -21.77
CA GLU A 280 -27.01 1.72 -21.26
C GLU A 280 -26.58 0.37 -21.83
N ALA A 281 -26.27 0.31 -23.14
CA ALA A 281 -25.76 -0.90 -23.77
C ALA A 281 -24.39 -1.33 -23.20
N LEU A 282 -23.46 -0.39 -23.02
CA LEU A 282 -22.16 -0.65 -22.38
C LEU A 282 -22.33 -1.13 -20.93
N ARG A 283 -23.23 -0.50 -20.17
CA ARG A 283 -23.51 -0.88 -18.78
C ARG A 283 -24.04 -2.32 -18.69
N ARG A 284 -24.92 -2.73 -19.61
CA ARG A 284 -25.39 -4.13 -19.70
C ARG A 284 -24.21 -5.07 -20.00
N GLY A 285 -23.42 -4.79 -21.02
CA GLY A 285 -22.26 -5.62 -21.38
C GLY A 285 -21.23 -5.76 -20.25
N VAL A 286 -20.95 -4.69 -19.51
CA VAL A 286 -20.08 -4.76 -18.32
C VAL A 286 -20.70 -5.60 -17.20
N SER A 287 -22.02 -5.56 -17.04
CA SER A 287 -22.72 -6.35 -16.02
C SER A 287 -22.70 -7.84 -16.36
N GLU A 288 -22.91 -8.18 -17.63
CA GLU A 288 -22.78 -9.54 -18.17
C GLU A 288 -21.36 -10.07 -17.98
N LEU A 289 -20.33 -9.31 -18.40
CA LEU A 289 -18.93 -9.71 -18.24
C LEU A 289 -18.54 -9.94 -16.77
N ARG A 290 -19.08 -9.13 -15.86
CA ARG A 290 -18.87 -9.33 -14.41
C ARG A 290 -19.51 -10.63 -13.96
N ALA A 291 -20.74 -10.93 -14.38
CA ALA A 291 -21.42 -12.18 -14.04
C ALA A 291 -20.62 -13.39 -14.53
N ASP A 292 -20.16 -13.36 -15.79
CA ASP A 292 -19.32 -14.41 -16.38
C ASP A 292 -18.00 -14.56 -15.60
N HIS A 293 -17.35 -13.45 -15.24
CA HIS A 293 -16.12 -13.49 -14.44
C HIS A 293 -16.34 -14.14 -13.06
N TYR A 294 -17.44 -13.80 -12.37
CA TYR A 294 -17.78 -14.43 -11.10
C TYR A 294 -18.05 -15.92 -11.26
N GLN A 295 -18.76 -16.31 -12.33
CA GLN A 295 -19.02 -17.71 -12.63
C GLN A 295 -17.73 -18.48 -12.92
N HIS A 296 -16.85 -17.97 -13.78
CA HIS A 296 -15.55 -18.59 -14.05
C HIS A 296 -14.68 -18.70 -12.79
N LYS A 297 -14.67 -17.65 -11.96
CA LYS A 297 -13.93 -17.67 -10.69
C LYS A 297 -14.44 -18.78 -9.76
N ALA A 298 -15.76 -18.97 -9.68
CA ALA A 298 -16.36 -20.04 -8.89
C ALA A 298 -15.98 -21.43 -9.45
N GLN A 299 -16.06 -21.62 -10.77
CA GLN A 299 -15.66 -22.87 -11.43
C GLN A 299 -14.17 -23.20 -11.21
N ILE A 300 -13.29 -22.21 -11.32
CA ILE A 300 -11.85 -22.41 -11.05
C ILE A 300 -11.62 -22.81 -9.58
N ALA A 301 -12.32 -22.17 -8.65
CA ALA A 301 -12.21 -22.51 -7.23
C ALA A 301 -12.67 -23.95 -6.95
N GLU A 302 -13.75 -24.39 -7.59
CA GLU A 302 -14.25 -25.77 -7.50
C GLU A 302 -13.24 -26.79 -8.06
N LEU A 303 -12.70 -26.53 -9.26
CA LEU A 303 -11.68 -27.40 -9.87
C LEU A 303 -10.43 -27.54 -9.00
N LEU A 304 -9.96 -26.43 -8.43
CA LEU A 304 -8.81 -26.44 -7.52
C LEU A 304 -9.09 -27.24 -6.23
N ASP A 305 -10.32 -27.24 -5.73
CA ASP A 305 -10.69 -28.02 -4.56
C ASP A 305 -10.76 -29.53 -4.87
N VAL A 306 -11.26 -29.88 -6.06
CA VAL A 306 -11.23 -31.25 -6.59
C VAL A 306 -9.79 -31.74 -6.76
N GLU A 307 -8.90 -30.93 -7.34
CA GLU A 307 -7.47 -31.29 -7.50
C GLU A 307 -6.77 -31.47 -6.15
N LYS A 308 -7.00 -30.58 -5.18
CA LYS A 308 -6.48 -30.73 -3.81
C LYS A 308 -6.94 -32.03 -3.18
N SER A 309 -8.22 -32.35 -3.33
CA SER A 309 -8.80 -33.60 -2.85
C SER A 309 -8.15 -34.81 -3.55
N HIS A 310 -7.97 -34.76 -4.86
CA HIS A 310 -7.32 -35.82 -5.63
C HIS A 310 -5.85 -36.01 -5.24
N HIS A 311 -5.10 -34.93 -5.03
CA HIS A 311 -3.73 -34.99 -4.54
C HIS A 311 -3.65 -35.64 -3.15
N LYS A 312 -4.60 -35.33 -2.27
CA LYS A 312 -4.73 -35.95 -0.95
C LYS A 312 -5.06 -37.44 -1.03
N TYR A 313 -5.95 -37.85 -1.94
CA TYR A 313 -6.23 -39.27 -2.18
C TYR A 313 -5.03 -40.00 -2.75
N ASN A 314 -4.31 -39.40 -3.71
CA ASN A 314 -3.10 -39.99 -4.28
C ASN A 314 -1.96 -40.10 -3.28
N SER A 315 -1.79 -39.13 -2.37
CA SER A 315 -0.79 -39.23 -1.31
C SER A 315 -1.13 -40.36 -0.34
N LEU A 316 -2.39 -40.50 0.08
CA LEU A 316 -2.87 -41.61 0.90
C LEU A 316 -2.72 -42.96 0.21
N PHE A 317 -3.03 -43.04 -1.09
CA PHE A 317 -2.85 -44.24 -1.90
C PHE A 317 -1.37 -44.62 -2.00
N LYS A 318 -0.49 -43.65 -2.26
CA LYS A 318 0.96 -43.87 -2.32
C LYS A 318 1.53 -44.32 -0.96
N SER A 319 1.07 -43.73 0.14
CA SER A 319 1.43 -44.19 1.49
C SER A 319 0.95 -45.62 1.78
N SER A 320 -0.25 -45.99 1.32
CA SER A 320 -0.79 -47.35 1.47
C SER A 320 -0.04 -48.37 0.60
N LEU A 321 0.36 -47.97 -0.61
CA LEU A 321 1.14 -48.81 -1.53
C LEU A 321 2.56 -49.04 -1.01
N LEU A 322 3.16 -48.02 -0.38
CA LEU A 322 4.43 -48.16 0.35
C LEU A 322 4.29 -49.13 1.54
N ALA A 323 3.21 -49.03 2.33
CA ALA A 323 2.95 -49.96 3.43
C ALA A 323 2.79 -51.42 2.96
N LEU A 324 2.10 -51.64 1.83
CA LEU A 324 1.97 -52.97 1.23
C LEU A 324 3.30 -53.49 0.65
N SER A 325 4.15 -52.61 0.11
CA SER A 325 5.49 -52.99 -0.36
C SER A 325 6.41 -53.43 0.78
N SER A 326 6.26 -52.84 1.97
CA SER A 326 6.98 -53.25 3.17
C SER A 326 6.50 -54.62 3.68
N ILE A 327 5.20 -54.92 3.56
CA ILE A 327 4.63 -56.23 3.94
C ILE A 327 5.05 -57.35 2.96
N SER A 328 5.24 -57.00 1.68
CA SER A 328 5.71 -57.94 0.65
C SER A 328 7.19 -58.32 0.80
N GLN A 329 8.01 -57.51 1.49
CA GLN A 329 9.42 -57.84 1.76
C GLN A 329 9.61 -58.77 2.98
N GLU A 330 8.58 -58.96 3.83
CA GLU A 330 8.65 -59.85 5.01
C GLU A 330 8.04 -61.23 4.78
N SER A 331 7.47 -61.52 3.60
CA SER A 331 6.96 -62.85 3.29
C SER A 331 7.18 -63.22 1.83
N LEU A 332 8.25 -63.97 1.54
CA LEU A 332 8.23 -65.14 0.64
C LEU A 332 9.61 -65.86 0.62
N PRO A 333 9.64 -67.19 0.80
CA PRO A 333 10.83 -68.00 0.63
C PRO A 333 11.23 -68.14 -0.84
N THR A 334 12.53 -68.13 -1.08
CA THR A 334 13.22 -68.42 -2.33
C THR A 334 12.73 -69.72 -2.96
N LYS A 335 12.06 -69.67 -4.13
CA LYS A 335 12.19 -70.64 -5.25
C LYS A 335 11.18 -70.33 -6.39
N TRP A 336 11.62 -70.64 -7.61
CA TRP A 336 10.90 -70.71 -8.90
C TRP A 336 10.90 -69.46 -9.79
N TYR A 337 11.93 -69.37 -10.64
CA TYR A 337 11.84 -68.75 -11.96
C TYR A 337 11.99 -69.85 -13.01
N GLN A 338 10.90 -70.19 -13.70
CA GLN A 338 10.97 -70.86 -15.00
C GLN A 338 9.75 -70.46 -15.85
N SER A 339 10.06 -69.78 -16.95
CA SER A 339 9.38 -69.81 -18.26
C SER A 339 8.07 -69.05 -18.51
N ARG A 340 8.09 -68.41 -19.70
CA ARG A 340 7.02 -67.77 -20.52
C ARG A 340 6.81 -66.28 -20.20
N GLY A 341 7.05 -65.32 -21.09
CA GLY A 341 7.05 -65.31 -22.57
C GLY A 341 5.71 -64.77 -23.07
N ILE A 342 5.76 -63.80 -24.00
CA ILE A 342 4.64 -63.04 -24.64
C ILE A 342 4.32 -61.75 -23.84
N GLY A 343 4.54 -60.51 -24.28
CA GLY A 343 4.82 -59.97 -25.62
C GLY A 343 3.54 -59.52 -26.32
N PHE A 344 3.04 -58.31 -26.07
CA PHE A 344 2.20 -57.58 -27.03
C PHE A 344 2.24 -56.07 -26.78
N SER A 345 2.33 -55.33 -27.88
CA SER A 345 2.47 -53.88 -27.99
C SER A 345 1.18 -53.22 -28.49
N MET A 346 1.28 -51.90 -28.66
CA MET A 346 0.39 -50.92 -29.33
C MET A 346 -0.38 -50.03 -28.35
N SER A 347 -0.11 -48.72 -28.27
CA SER A 347 -0.17 -47.67 -29.31
C SER A 347 -1.61 -47.40 -29.76
N GLY A 348 -2.13 -46.20 -29.48
CA GLY A 348 -3.33 -45.71 -30.16
C GLY A 348 -4.06 -44.58 -29.44
N LEU A 349 -3.71 -43.34 -29.84
CA LEU A 349 -4.48 -42.08 -29.83
C LEU A 349 -4.82 -41.41 -28.49
#